data_AF-A0A9E3YYH2-F1
#
_entry.id   AF-A0A9E3YYH2-F1
#
_cell.length_a   1.000
_cell.length_b   1.000
_cell.length_c   1.000
_cell.angle_alpha   90.00
_cell.angle_beta   90.00
_cell.angle_gamma   90.00
#
_symmetry.space_group_name_H-M   'P 1'
#
loop_
_entity.id
_entity.type
_entity.pdbx_description
1 polymer ?
#
loop_
_entity_poly.entity_id
_entity_poly.type
_entity_poly.pdbx_seq_one_letter_code
_entity_poly.pdbx_strand_id
1 'polypeptide(L)'
;MANLADEAAAPTMVTRPVRVWPVLGLRGQFVGTVEHCAVDVTRGAIHYVELKTPWQNIAVKWAELEFNKELQAFQLVKPVR
;
A
#
# COMPACT_ATOMS: atom_id res chain seq x y z
N MET A 1 4.24 0.59 -22.46
CA MET A 1 4.67 0.97 -21.10
C MET A 1 3.89 2.22 -20.73
N ALA A 2 2.98 2.16 -19.76
CA ALA A 2 2.16 3.32 -19.41
C ALA A 2 2.97 4.25 -18.50
N ASN A 3 3.22 5.47 -18.97
CA ASN A 3 3.89 6.53 -18.23
C ASN A 3 3.04 6.95 -17.03
N LEU A 4 3.60 6.85 -15.83
CA LEU A 4 3.08 7.38 -14.58
C LEU A 4 3.44 8.88 -14.43
N ALA A 5 3.31 9.67 -15.50
CA ALA A 5 3.73 11.07 -15.51
C ALA A 5 2.72 11.89 -16.30
N ASP A 6 1.65 12.35 -15.64
CA ASP A 6 1.06 13.70 -15.81
C ASP A 6 -0.16 13.91 -14.88
N GLU A 7 0.09 13.94 -13.56
CA GLU A 7 -0.74 14.74 -12.65
C GLU A 7 0.27 15.53 -11.83
N ALA A 8 0.12 16.85 -11.72
CA ALA A 8 1.00 17.69 -10.92
C ALA A 8 1.22 17.00 -9.57
N ALA A 9 2.45 16.50 -9.32
CA ALA A 9 2.71 15.56 -8.24
C ALA A 9 2.29 16.22 -6.93
N ALA A 10 1.12 15.81 -6.41
CA ALA A 10 0.63 16.31 -5.14
C ALA A 10 1.75 16.10 -4.11
N PRO A 11 2.05 17.11 -3.27
CA PRO A 11 3.16 16.99 -2.33
C PRO A 11 2.97 15.72 -1.50
N THR A 12 3.90 14.78 -1.66
CA THR A 12 3.80 13.45 -1.08
C THR A 12 4.80 13.35 0.06
N MET A 13 4.32 12.95 1.23
CA MET A 13 5.14 12.67 2.40
C MET A 13 5.18 11.16 2.61
N VAL A 14 6.39 10.61 2.72
CA VAL A 14 6.61 9.20 3.04
C VAL A 14 6.78 9.07 4.55
N THR A 15 5.98 8.22 5.17
CA THR A 15 6.01 7.97 6.63
C THR A 15 6.01 6.47 6.93
N ARG A 16 6.41 6.09 8.15
CA ARG A 16 6.35 4.71 8.63
C ARG A 16 5.10 4.51 9.47
N PRO A 17 4.39 3.38 9.33
CA PRO A 17 3.30 3.05 10.23
C PRO A 17 3.84 2.84 11.65
N VAL A 18 3.04 3.22 12.66
CA VAL A 18 3.39 3.09 14.08
C VAL A 18 3.59 1.65 14.54
N ARG A 19 3.10 0.68 13.76
CA ARG A 19 3.29 -0.74 13.97
C ARG A 19 3.50 -1.44 12.64
N VAL A 20 4.08 -2.61 12.68
CA VAL A 20 4.24 -3.48 11.51
C VAL A 20 2.88 -4.08 11.16
N TRP A 21 2.45 -3.89 9.92
CA TRP A 21 1.19 -4.45 9.42
C TRP A 21 1.46 -5.55 8.41
N PRO A 22 1.02 -6.80 8.67
CA PRO A 22 1.14 -7.88 7.69
C PRO A 22 0.21 -7.63 6.51
N VAL A 23 0.67 -8.05 5.33
CA VAL A 23 -0.11 -8.00 4.09
C VAL A 23 -0.31 -9.41 3.54
N LEU A 24 -1.56 -9.73 3.27
CA LEU A 24 -2.04 -10.98 2.71
C LEU A 24 -2.33 -10.81 1.22
N GLY A 25 -2.09 -11.87 0.46
CA GLY A 25 -2.41 -11.94 -0.96
C GLY A 25 -3.90 -12.17 -1.20
N LEU A 26 -4.26 -12.24 -2.48
CA LEU A 26 -5.64 -12.47 -2.94
C LEU A 26 -6.27 -13.77 -2.38
N ARG A 27 -5.46 -14.74 -1.95
CA ARG A 27 -5.89 -16.03 -1.37
C ARG A 27 -5.53 -16.17 0.12
N GLY A 28 -5.24 -15.05 0.80
CA GLY A 28 -4.92 -15.04 2.23
C GLY A 28 -3.49 -15.46 2.60
N GLN A 29 -2.63 -15.78 1.63
CA GLN A 29 -1.23 -16.12 1.90
C GLN A 29 -0.43 -14.87 2.32
N PHE A 30 0.51 -15.01 3.25
CA PHE A 30 1.39 -13.90 3.63
C PHE A 30 2.29 -13.47 2.46
N VAL A 31 2.35 -12.15 2.19
CA VAL A 31 3.14 -11.56 1.10
C VAL A 31 4.30 -10.72 1.65
N GLY A 32 4.08 -10.04 2.76
CA GLY A 32 5.07 -9.14 3.34
C GLY A 32 4.48 -8.24 4.41
N THR A 33 5.17 -7.16 4.72
CA THR A 33 4.72 -6.16 5.70
C THR A 33 4.77 -4.76 5.14
N VAL A 34 3.85 -3.89 5.56
CA VAL A 34 3.91 -2.45 5.24
C VAL A 34 5.12 -1.82 5.93
N GLU A 35 6.03 -1.27 5.14
CA GLU A 35 7.25 -0.58 5.62
C GLU A 35 7.08 0.93 5.58
N HIS A 36 6.50 1.47 4.50
CA HIS A 36 6.21 2.90 4.36
C HIS A 36 4.82 3.15 3.76
N CYS A 37 4.27 4.32 4.05
CA CYS A 37 3.05 4.85 3.47
C CYS A 37 3.36 6.18 2.78
N ALA A 38 2.97 6.32 1.52
CA ALA A 38 3.00 7.58 0.80
C ALA A 38 1.66 8.30 1.00
N VAL A 39 1.71 9.47 1.64
CA VAL A 39 0.55 10.27 2.00
C VAL A 39 0.56 11.55 1.19
N ASP A 40 -0.56 11.84 0.54
CA ASP A 40 -0.82 13.16 -0.05
C ASP A 40 -1.15 14.13 1.07
N VAL A 41 -0.27 15.10 1.26
CA VAL A 41 -0.38 16.06 2.36
C VAL A 41 -1.49 17.09 2.12
N THR A 42 -1.95 17.25 0.88
CA THR A 42 -3.06 18.14 0.56
C THR A 42 -4.41 17.49 0.92
N ARG A 43 -4.55 16.19 0.66
CA ARG A 43 -5.81 15.45 0.91
C ARG A 43 -5.83 14.67 2.22
N GLY A 44 -4.68 14.50 2.87
CA GLY A 44 -4.53 13.64 4.04
C GLY A 44 -4.81 12.16 3.74
N ALA A 45 -4.63 11.75 2.48
CA ALA A 45 -5.00 10.42 2.00
C ALA A 45 -3.75 9.60 1.62
N ILE A 46 -3.78 8.30 1.89
CA ILE A 46 -2.71 7.39 1.47
C ILE A 46 -2.89 7.09 -0.02
N HIS A 47 -1.83 7.29 -0.80
CA HIS A 47 -1.79 6.99 -2.25
C HIS A 47 -1.37 5.54 -2.49
N TYR A 48 -0.24 5.16 -1.90
CA TYR A 48 0.31 3.82 -1.97
C TYR A 48 1.07 3.48 -0.69
N VAL A 49 1.33 2.20 -0.50
CA VAL A 49 2.19 1.68 0.55
C VAL A 49 3.35 0.91 -0.06
N GLU A 50 4.50 0.97 0.59
CA GLU A 50 5.63 0.13 0.26
C GLU A 50 5.56 -1.13 1.11
N LEU A 51 5.48 -2.27 0.44
CA LEU A 51 5.51 -3.59 1.06
C LEU A 51 6.92 -4.14 0.99
N LYS A 52 7.45 -4.50 2.15
CA LYS A 52 8.65 -5.31 2.26
C LYS A 52 8.30 -6.78 2.12
N THR A 53 8.72 -7.37 1.01
CA THR A 53 8.62 -8.81 0.75
C THR A 53 9.98 -9.48 1.01
N PRO A 54 10.07 -10.83 1.01
CA PRO A 54 11.35 -11.51 1.20
C PRO A 54 12.42 -11.19 0.16
N TRP A 55 12.03 -10.78 -1.06
CA TRP A 55 12.95 -10.62 -2.19
C TRP A 55 13.12 -9.17 -2.65
N GLN A 56 12.17 -8.29 -2.33
CA GLN A 56 12.16 -6.91 -2.80
C GLN A 56 11.16 -6.04 -2.04
N ASN A 57 11.29 -4.73 -2.21
CA ASN A 57 10.27 -3.78 -1.80
C ASN A 57 9.39 -3.42 -3.01
N ILE A 58 8.08 -3.44 -2.84
CA ILE A 58 7.11 -3.12 -3.91
C ILE A 58 6.14 -2.05 -3.45
N ALA A 59 5.77 -1.13 -4.36
CA ALA A 59 4.70 -0.18 -4.11
C ALA A 59 3.34 -0.80 -4.50
N VAL A 60 2.37 -0.70 -3.61
CA VAL A 60 0.99 -1.17 -3.82
C VAL A 60 0.04 -0.01 -3.59
N LYS A 61 -0.87 0.22 -4.53
CA LYS A 61 -1.87 1.28 -4.41
C LYS A 61 -2.75 1.03 -3.20
N TRP A 62 -3.05 2.09 -2.46
CA TRP A 62 -3.90 1.97 -1.27
C TRP A 62 -5.29 1.41 -1.59
N ALA A 63 -5.84 1.76 -2.77
CA ALA A 63 -7.12 1.24 -3.25
C ALA A 63 -7.14 -0.27 -3.56
N GLU A 64 -5.98 -0.91 -3.65
CA GLU A 64 -5.84 -2.36 -3.87
C GLU A 64 -5.68 -3.13 -2.56
N LEU A 65 -5.85 -2.47 -1.41
CA LEU A 65 -5.76 -3.06 -0.08
C LEU A 65 -7.05 -2.84 0.70
N GLU A 66 -7.47 -3.88 1.42
CA GLU A 66 -8.56 -3.80 2.40
C GLU A 66 -8.06 -4.28 3.76
N PHE A 67 -8.50 -3.63 4.84
CA PHE A 67 -8.11 -4.05 6.20
C PHE A 67 -9.02 -5.17 6.70
N ASN A 68 -8.46 -6.36 6.88
CA ASN A 68 -9.13 -7.49 7.51
C ASN A 68 -9.00 -7.38 9.04
N LYS A 69 -10.11 -7.02 9.70
CA LYS A 69 -10.15 -6.82 11.16
C LYS A 69 -9.92 -8.09 11.95
N GLU A 70 -10.37 -9.24 11.45
CA GLU A 70 -10.24 -10.52 12.16
C GLU A 70 -8.78 -10.97 12.19
N LEU A 71 -8.07 -10.79 11.07
CA LEU A 71 -6.67 -11.19 10.93
C LEU A 71 -5.67 -10.08 11.32
N GLN A 72 -6.16 -8.87 11.64
CA GLN A 72 -5.33 -7.69 11.91
C GLN A 72 -4.28 -7.46 10.81
N ALA A 73 -4.70 -7.62 9.56
CA ALA A 73 -3.83 -7.60 8.38
C ALA A 73 -4.47 -6.81 7.23
N PHE A 74 -3.66 -6.23 6.36
CA PHE A 74 -4.16 -5.78 5.05
C PHE A 74 -4.24 -6.97 4.11
N GLN A 75 -5.25 -7.02 3.25
CA GLN A 75 -5.39 -8.03 2.23
C GLN A 75 -5.48 -7.35 0.87
N LEU A 76 -4.71 -7.88 -0.09
CA LEU A 76 -4.83 -7.47 -1.48
C LEU A 76 -6.24 -7.80 -1.98
N VAL A 77 -6.88 -6.82 -2.58
CA VAL A 77 -8.17 -6.97 -3.24
C VAL A 77 -8.01 -6.75 -4.74
N LYS A 78 -8.84 -7.41 -5.53
CA LYS A 78 -8.79 -7.26 -6.98
C LYS A 78 -9.26 -5.84 -7.33
N PRO A 79 -8.57 -5.11 -8.22
CA PRO A 79 -9.05 -3.81 -8.65
C PRO A 79 -10.43 -3.96 -9.29
N VAL A 80 -11.38 -3.16 -8.82
CA VAL A 80 -12.70 -3.02 -9.46
C VAL A 80 -12.43 -2.34 -10.81
N ARG A 81 -12.70 -3.05 -11.91
CA ARG A 81 -12.57 -2.54 -13.27
C ARG A 81 -13.73 -1.61 -13.60
#